data_AF-A0A379ZSE8-F1
#
_entry.id   AF-A0A379ZSE8-F1
#
_cell.length_a   1.000
_cell.length_b   1.000
_cell.length_c   1.000
_cell.angle_alpha   90.00
_cell.angle_beta   90.00
_cell.angle_gamma   90.00
#
_symmetry.space_group_name_H-M   'P 1'
#
loop_
_entity.id
_entity.type
_entity.pdbx_description
1 polymer ?
#
loop_
_entity_poly.entity_id
_entity_poly.type
_entity_poly.pdbx_seq_one_letter_code
_entity_poly.pdbx_strand_id
1 'polypeptide(L)'
;MRHNMSHPLYQLQQENRLSCQLAHELVSLIETVPYQQNTLELKCLELLACTQQKNHILIMLMQTTQGVDIKAQRLRQYQLSQRLSLLICHWQQHRELSILNQHFIPLLQHYLIEAQALEQTFHLQMQ
;
A
#
# COMPACT_ATOMS: atom_id res chain seq x y z
N MET A 1 -9.45 -32.94 -7.61
CA MET A 1 -8.43 -32.66 -6.58
C MET A 1 -8.44 -31.16 -6.32
N ARG A 2 -9.02 -30.72 -5.20
CA ARG A 2 -9.06 -29.31 -4.80
C ARG A 2 -7.70 -28.98 -4.18
N HIS A 3 -6.78 -28.45 -4.98
CA HIS A 3 -5.52 -27.95 -4.43
C HIS A 3 -5.83 -26.78 -3.50
N ASN A 4 -5.39 -26.94 -2.25
CA ASN A 4 -5.30 -25.94 -1.19
C ASN A 4 -5.09 -24.53 -1.76
N MET A 5 -6.17 -23.77 -1.92
CA MET A 5 -6.10 -22.34 -2.17
C MET A 5 -5.81 -21.56 -0.88
N SER A 6 -4.88 -22.05 -0.05
CA SER A 6 -4.22 -21.27 1.00
C SER A 6 -3.10 -20.42 0.37
N HIS A 7 -3.40 -19.85 -0.80
CA HIS A 7 -2.51 -19.49 -1.91
C HIS A 7 -2.08 -18.03 -1.77
N PRO A 8 -0.80 -17.66 -1.93
CA PRO A 8 -0.30 -16.29 -1.75
C PRO A 8 -1.08 -15.16 -2.46
N LEU A 9 -1.92 -15.48 -3.45
CA LEU A 9 -2.89 -14.55 -4.06
C LEU A 9 -3.96 -14.04 -3.08
N TYR A 10 -4.49 -14.91 -2.20
CA TYR A 10 -5.46 -14.50 -1.18
C TYR A 10 -4.82 -13.59 -0.14
N GLN A 11 -3.58 -13.90 0.28
CA GLN A 11 -2.80 -13.05 1.16
C GLN A 11 -2.55 -11.69 0.51
N LEU A 12 -2.18 -11.66 -0.77
CA LEU A 12 -2.00 -10.42 -1.52
C LEU A 12 -3.27 -9.57 -1.54
N GLN A 13 -4.44 -10.19 -1.74
CA GLN A 13 -5.70 -9.46 -1.74
C GLN A 13 -6.08 -8.92 -0.36
N GLN A 14 -5.84 -9.70 0.70
CA GLN A 14 -6.06 -9.24 2.07
C GLN A 14 -5.19 -8.02 2.39
N GLU A 15 -3.91 -8.08 2.05
CA GLU A 15 -2.98 -6.96 2.24
C GLU A 15 -3.34 -5.75 1.37
N ASN A 16 -3.83 -5.96 0.14
CA ASN A 16 -4.36 -4.86 -0.70
C ASN A 16 -5.50 -4.12 0.00
N ARG A 17 -6.48 -4.85 0.55
CA ARG A 17 -7.61 -4.24 1.26
C ARG A 17 -7.14 -3.46 2.50
N LEU A 18 -6.25 -4.06 3.30
CA LEU A 18 -5.72 -3.42 4.50
C LEU A 18 -4.95 -2.13 4.16
N SER A 19 -4.06 -2.18 3.19
CA SER A 19 -3.30 -0.99 2.77
C SER A 19 -4.19 0.10 2.18
N CYS A 20 -5.26 -0.24 1.45
CA CYS A 20 -6.23 0.75 0.99
C CYS A 20 -6.98 1.40 2.15
N GLN A 21 -7.43 0.62 3.14
CA GLN A 21 -8.09 1.14 4.35
C GLN A 21 -7.16 2.11 5.09
N LEU A 22 -5.91 1.70 5.33
CA LEU A 22 -4.90 2.55 5.99
C LEU A 22 -4.60 3.82 5.20
N ALA A 23 -4.52 3.75 3.87
CA ALA A 23 -4.30 4.93 3.03
C ALA A 23 -5.49 5.91 3.09
N HIS A 24 -6.74 5.42 3.07
CA HIS A 24 -7.92 6.25 3.25
C HIS A 24 -7.98 6.90 4.64
N GLU A 25 -7.70 6.11 5.69
CA GLU A 25 -7.62 6.62 7.07
C GLU A 25 -6.56 7.72 7.19
N LEU A 26 -5.38 7.53 6.59
CA LEU A 26 -4.31 8.53 6.58
C LEU A 26 -4.72 9.81 5.88
N VAL A 27 -5.34 9.72 4.70
CA VAL A 27 -5.84 10.91 3.98
C VAL A 27 -6.84 11.67 4.87
N SER A 28 -7.81 10.96 5.47
CA SER A 28 -8.79 11.57 6.36
C SER A 28 -8.16 12.20 7.61
N LEU A 29 -7.17 11.54 8.22
CA LEU A 29 -6.44 12.07 9.39
C LEU A 29 -5.60 13.30 9.04
N ILE A 30 -5.07 13.39 7.83
CA ILE A 30 -4.34 14.58 7.37
C ILE A 30 -5.32 15.72 7.06
N GLU A 31 -6.49 15.42 6.49
CA GLU A 31 -7.47 16.47 6.14
C GLU A 31 -8.25 17.00 7.36
N THR A 32 -8.28 16.28 8.48
CA THR A 32 -9.03 16.67 9.69
C THR A 32 -8.14 17.40 10.72
N VAL A 33 -8.70 18.46 11.34
CA VAL A 33 -8.04 19.26 12.39
C VAL A 33 -8.65 18.91 13.76
N PRO A 34 -7.86 18.77 14.85
CA PRO A 34 -6.41 18.90 14.94
C PRO A 34 -5.65 17.60 14.66
N TYR A 35 -4.52 17.72 13.96
CA TYR A 35 -3.63 16.60 13.63
C TYR A 35 -3.19 15.85 14.89
N GLN A 36 -3.62 14.59 15.02
CA GLN A 36 -3.12 13.69 16.05
C GLN A 36 -1.77 13.13 15.61
N GLN A 37 -0.68 13.87 15.84
CA GLN A 37 0.65 13.54 15.31
C GLN A 37 1.09 12.09 15.61
N ASN A 38 0.85 11.60 16.83
CA ASN A 38 1.17 10.22 17.21
C ASN A 38 0.33 9.21 16.40
N THR A 39 -0.95 9.49 16.19
CA THR A 39 -1.85 8.65 15.38
C THR A 39 -1.41 8.63 13.92
N LEU A 40 -1.04 9.79 13.36
CA LEU A 40 -0.50 9.89 12.00
C LEU A 40 0.79 9.08 11.85
N GLU A 41 1.70 9.19 12.80
CA GLU A 41 2.96 8.46 12.79
C GLU A 41 2.75 6.95 12.85
N LEU A 42 1.89 6.48 13.77
CA LEU A 42 1.51 5.08 13.85
C LEU A 42 0.90 4.58 12.54
N LYS A 43 -0.05 5.32 11.97
CA LYS A 43 -0.73 4.94 10.73
C LYS A 43 0.21 4.91 9.52
N CYS A 44 1.16 5.85 9.46
CA CYS A 44 2.21 5.87 8.45
C CYS A 44 3.09 4.61 8.55
N LEU A 45 3.48 4.21 9.76
CA LEU A 45 4.29 3.01 9.98
C LEU A 45 3.50 1.72 9.69
N GLU A 46 2.22 1.66 10.06
CA GLU A 46 1.31 0.56 9.71
C GLU A 46 1.20 0.39 8.19
N LEU A 47 0.98 1.49 7.46
CA LEU A 47 0.93 1.46 6.01
C LEU A 47 2.27 0.99 5.42
N LEU A 48 3.39 1.53 5.92
CA LEU A 48 4.72 1.12 5.46
C LEU A 48 4.95 -0.38 5.65
N ALA A 49 4.64 -0.92 6.83
CA ALA A 49 4.74 -2.35 7.11
C ALA A 49 3.87 -3.19 6.16
N CYS A 50 2.62 -2.77 5.92
CA CYS A 50 1.74 -3.42 4.96
C CYS A 50 2.34 -3.39 3.54
N THR A 51 2.94 -2.26 3.12
CA THR A 51 3.60 -2.19 1.81
C THR A 51 4.79 -3.14 1.66
N GLN A 52 5.54 -3.37 2.73
CA GLN A 52 6.66 -4.31 2.77
C GLN A 52 6.17 -5.77 2.74
N GLN A 53 5.11 -6.08 3.49
CA GLN A 53 4.48 -7.40 3.47
C GLN A 53 3.92 -7.75 2.08
N LYS A 54 3.26 -6.80 1.41
CA LYS A 54 2.82 -6.96 0.01
C LYS A 54 3.98 -7.27 -0.93
N ASN A 55 5.09 -6.54 -0.79
CA ASN A 55 6.30 -6.80 -1.59
C ASN A 55 6.83 -8.22 -1.38
N HIS A 56 6.85 -8.70 -0.13
CA HIS A 56 7.26 -10.07 0.18
C HIS A 56 6.34 -11.11 -0.48
N ILE A 57 5.02 -10.94 -0.38
CA ILE A 57 4.04 -11.84 -1.01
C ILE A 57 4.20 -11.86 -2.53
N LEU A 58 4.39 -10.69 -3.16
CA LEU A 58 4.60 -10.59 -4.61
C LEU A 58 5.88 -11.31 -5.05
N ILE A 59 6.95 -11.26 -4.24
CA ILE A 59 8.18 -12.02 -4.51
C ILE A 59 7.91 -13.53 -4.47
N MET A 60 7.17 -14.02 -3.47
CA MET A 60 6.77 -15.44 -3.41
C MET A 60 5.90 -15.85 -4.60
N LEU A 61 4.99 -14.99 -5.03
CA LEU A 61 4.16 -15.23 -6.23
C LEU A 61 5.01 -15.27 -7.49
N MET A 62 6.01 -14.40 -7.65
CA MET A 62 6.91 -14.43 -8.80
C MET A 62 7.75 -15.72 -8.90
N GLN A 63 8.02 -16.38 -7.77
CA GLN A 63 8.73 -17.67 -7.76
C GLN A 63 7.86 -18.83 -8.22
N THR A 64 6.54 -18.71 -8.03
CA THR A 64 5.56 -19.76 -8.33
C THR A 64 4.76 -19.50 -9.61
N THR A 65 4.81 -18.27 -10.14
CA THR A 65 4.08 -17.82 -11.32
C THR A 65 5.00 -17.04 -12.26
N GLN A 66 4.90 -17.27 -13.57
CA GLN A 66 5.65 -16.50 -14.58
C GLN A 66 4.89 -15.25 -15.08
N GLY A 67 3.86 -14.81 -14.34
CA GLY A 67 3.00 -13.71 -14.77
C GLY A 67 3.74 -12.37 -14.86
N VAL A 68 3.69 -11.73 -16.03
CA VAL A 68 4.22 -10.37 -16.26
C VAL A 68 3.52 -9.36 -15.36
N ASP A 69 2.23 -9.58 -15.06
CA ASP A 69 1.42 -8.72 -14.21
C ASP A 69 1.92 -8.66 -12.76
N ILE A 70 2.33 -9.79 -12.19
CA ILE A 70 2.88 -9.85 -10.83
C ILE A 70 4.20 -9.08 -10.75
N LYS A 71 5.05 -9.17 -11.78
CA LYS A 71 6.30 -8.40 -11.85
C LYS A 71 6.04 -6.89 -11.90
N ALA A 72 5.06 -6.48 -12.72
CA ALA A 72 4.67 -5.07 -12.82
C ALA A 72 4.07 -4.56 -11.50
N GLN A 73 3.21 -5.34 -10.85
CA GLN A 73 2.67 -5.02 -9.52
C GLN A 73 3.79 -4.89 -8.48
N ARG A 74 4.77 -5.81 -8.46
CA ARG A 74 5.93 -5.74 -7.56
C ARG A 74 6.75 -4.48 -7.78
N LEU A 75 6.98 -4.07 -9.02
CA LEU A 75 7.74 -2.86 -9.31
C LEU A 75 7.05 -1.60 -8.77
N ARG A 76 5.73 -1.46 -9.02
CA ARG A 76 4.94 -0.35 -8.46
C ARG A 76 4.95 -0.35 -6.94
N GLN A 77 4.72 -1.52 -6.34
CA GLN A 77 4.70 -1.68 -4.89
C GLN A 77 6.05 -1.34 -4.23
N TYR A 78 7.16 -1.68 -4.89
CA TYR A 78 8.50 -1.30 -4.46
C TYR A 78 8.73 0.22 -4.52
N GLN A 79 8.37 0.85 -5.65
CA GLN A 79 8.50 2.30 -5.84
C GLN A 79 7.68 3.09 -4.81
N LEU A 80 6.45 2.64 -4.55
CA LEU A 80 5.60 3.20 -3.50
C LEU A 80 6.25 3.10 -2.12
N SER A 81 6.70 1.90 -1.75
CA SER A 81 7.30 1.65 -0.43
C SER A 81 8.55 2.51 -0.21
N GLN A 82 9.40 2.66 -1.23
CA GLN A 82 10.57 3.55 -1.14
C GLN A 82 10.17 5.02 -0.96
N ARG A 83 9.24 5.53 -1.78
CA ARG A 83 8.77 6.92 -1.68
C ARG A 83 8.11 7.19 -0.34
N LEU A 84 7.25 6.29 0.12
CA LEU A 84 6.58 6.37 1.41
C LEU A 84 7.60 6.40 2.55
N SER A 85 8.60 5.51 2.53
CA SER A 85 9.65 5.48 3.55
C SER A 85 10.45 6.79 3.62
N LEU A 86 10.78 7.39 2.47
CA LEU A 86 11.51 8.66 2.42
C LEU A 86 10.66 9.81 2.99
N LEU A 87 9.39 9.88 2.60
CA LEU A 87 8.49 10.92 3.10
C LEU A 87 8.22 10.78 4.61
N ILE A 88 8.04 9.56 5.11
CA ILE A 88 7.88 9.30 6.55
C ILE A 88 9.12 9.74 7.31
N CYS A 89 10.31 9.35 6.87
CA CYS A 89 11.56 9.74 7.52
C CYS A 89 11.71 11.27 7.55
N HIS A 90 11.51 11.94 6.41
CA HIS A 90 11.61 13.39 6.33
C HIS A 90 10.58 14.09 7.23
N TRP A 91 9.33 13.63 7.23
CA TRP A 91 8.29 14.21 8.07
C TRP A 91 8.55 13.97 9.57
N GLN A 92 9.03 12.79 9.97
CA GLN A 92 9.39 12.50 11.36
C GLN A 92 10.54 13.40 11.86
N GLN A 93 11.51 13.71 10.98
CA GLN A 93 12.65 14.57 11.31
C GLN A 93 12.26 16.05 11.43
N HIS A 94 11.47 16.57 10.49
CA HIS A 94 11.21 18.01 10.39
C HIS A 94 9.84 18.43 10.96
N ARG A 95 8.90 17.48 11.12
CA ARG A 95 7.53 17.69 11.60
C ARG A 95 6.74 18.76 10.83
N GLU A 96 7.12 19.01 9.58
CA GLU A 96 6.47 19.96 8.68
C GLU A 96 5.12 19.42 8.19
N LEU A 97 4.02 20.04 8.64
CA LEU A 97 2.66 19.64 8.26
C LEU A 97 2.34 19.93 6.78
N SER A 98 3.04 20.87 6.16
CA SER A 98 2.93 21.17 4.71
C SER A 98 3.22 19.94 3.85
N ILE A 99 4.18 19.11 4.27
CA ILE A 99 4.60 17.90 3.57
C ILE A 99 3.48 16.86 3.52
N LEU A 100 2.64 16.81 4.56
CA LEU A 100 1.50 15.89 4.58
C LEU A 100 0.53 16.21 3.44
N ASN A 101 0.22 17.49 3.24
CA ASN A 101 -0.69 17.93 2.19
C ASN A 101 -0.03 17.94 0.80
N GLN A 102 1.23 18.38 0.70
CA GLN A 102 1.92 18.58 -0.58
C GLN A 102 2.48 17.28 -1.17
N HIS A 103 2.83 16.30 -0.33
CA HIS A 103 3.53 15.09 -0.78
C HIS A 103 2.86 13.79 -0.34
N PHE A 104 2.38 13.68 0.90
CA PHE A 104 1.71 12.44 1.35
C PHE A 104 0.37 12.25 0.66
N ILE A 105 -0.54 13.22 0.72
CA ILE A 105 -1.89 13.08 0.12
C ILE A 105 -1.80 12.69 -1.36
N PRO A 106 -1.03 13.38 -2.23
CA PRO A 106 -0.93 13.00 -3.63
C PRO A 106 -0.39 11.57 -3.84
N LEU A 107 0.59 11.16 -3.03
CA LEU A 107 1.13 9.79 -3.09
C LEU A 107 0.07 8.75 -2.72
N LEU A 108 -0.68 8.99 -1.63
CA LEU A 108 -1.73 8.10 -1.15
C LEU A 108 -2.91 8.03 -2.13
N GLN A 109 -3.33 9.16 -2.71
CA GLN A 109 -4.40 9.20 -3.71
C GLN A 109 -4.00 8.44 -4.98
N HIS A 110 -2.78 8.64 -5.48
CA HIS A 110 -2.27 7.89 -6.62
C HIS A 110 -2.27 6.38 -6.33
N TYR A 111 -1.80 5.99 -5.14
CA TYR A 111 -1.82 4.59 -4.71
C TYR A 111 -3.24 4.01 -4.69
N LEU A 112 -4.22 4.73 -4.13
CA LEU A 112 -5.60 4.27 -4.04
C LEU A 112 -6.22 4.03 -5.42
N ILE A 113 -5.95 4.92 -6.39
CA ILE A 113 -6.40 4.76 -7.77
C ILE A 113 -5.81 3.49 -8.39
N GLU A 114 -4.50 3.27 -8.25
CA GLU A 114 -3.84 2.07 -8.75
C GLU A 114 -4.38 0.80 -8.11
N ALA A 115 -4.57 0.81 -6.79
CA ALA A 115 -5.07 -0.34 -6.04
C ALA A 115 -6.50 -0.70 -6.45
N GLN A 116 -7.36 0.29 -6.68
CA GLN A 116 -8.73 0.07 -7.17
C GLN A 116 -8.74 -0.57 -8.56
N ALA A 117 -7.88 -0.13 -9.48
CA ALA A 117 -7.76 -0.74 -10.81
C ALA A 117 -7.29 -2.20 -10.73
N LEU A 118 -6.38 -2.52 -9.80
CA LEU A 118 -5.91 -3.88 -9.56
C LEU A 118 -6.99 -4.78 -8.97
N GLU A 119 -7.81 -4.27 -8.03
CA GLU A 119 -8.91 -5.02 -7.45
C GLU A 119 -9.99 -5.34 -8.50
N GLN A 120 -10.32 -4.40 -9.38
CA GLN A 120 -11.24 -4.65 -10.50
C GLN A 120 -10.72 -5.75 -11.43
N THR A 121 -9.43 -5.69 -11.78
CA THR A 121 -8.78 -6.73 -12.61
C THR A 121 -8.83 -8.10 -11.94
N PHE A 122 -8.55 -8.16 -10.64
CA PHE A 122 -8.61 -9.42 -9.89
C PHE A 122 -10.01 -10.02 -9.88
N HIS A 123 -11.05 -9.21 -9.67
CA HIS A 123 -12.43 -9.69 -9.68
C HIS A 123 -12.85 -10.25 -11.05
N LEU A 124 -12.40 -9.62 -12.15
CA LEU A 124 -12.65 -10.12 -13.50
C LEU A 124 -11.94 -11.47 -13.78
N GLN A 125 -10.75 -11.68 -13.21
CA GLN A 125 -9.99 -12.93 -13.39
C GLN A 125 -10.50 -14.10 -12.53
N MET A 126 -11.29 -13.81 -11.49
CA MET A 126 -11.88 -14.81 -10.59
C MET A 126 -13.29 -15.26 -11.01
N GLN A 127 -13.86 -14.67 -12.06
CA GLN A 127 -15.12 -15.08 -12.70
C GLN A 127 -14.85 -16.10 -13.81
#